data_AF-A0A3S0CFP4-F1
#
_entry.id   AF-A0A3S0CFP4-F1
#
_cell.length_a   1.000
_cell.length_b   1.000
_cell.length_c   1.000
_cell.angle_alpha   90.00
_cell.angle_beta   90.00
_cell.angle_gamma   90.00
#
_symmetry.space_group_name_H-M   'P 1'
#
loop_
_entity.id
_entity.type
_entity.pdbx_description
1 polymer ?
#
loop_
_entity_poly.entity_id
_entity_poly.type
_entity_poly.pdbx_seq_one_letter_code
_entity_poly.pdbx_strand_id
1 'polypeptide(L)'
;MGVLSRVTVAAITAGLLATTTAAVAAEPGATAGAPAAPQSDRVSAAAVSATAASGAALNNLYGWHTNGDIIGYTPVGGGSIQRIAGRQGWGWVGYKNFTQADTDGQPESEGWYHADGWYAVNSAGRLHYASNGPVRDLGGGWNAYNKVISAGNTGGGAPDDVLARDGSGVLWHYLGNGNASLTQRYRIGTGWNAYTQIAGKGDVTGDGRADLVARDRSGVLWLYKGTGNYRAPFSGRSRIGSGWNMYNTLVSPGDLTGDRRADLVARDSAGALWLYKGNGSSSTPYTTRTKIGTSGWNGFRGLF
;
A
#
# COMPACT_ATOMS: atom_id res chain seq x y z
N MET A 1 27.94 -57.40 4.22
CA MET A 1 28.08 -56.67 2.94
C MET A 1 26.81 -55.88 2.74
N GLY A 2 26.87 -54.55 2.95
CA GLY A 2 25.70 -53.67 2.90
C GLY A 2 25.37 -53.25 1.47
N VAL A 3 24.09 -53.29 1.11
CA VAL A 3 23.58 -52.80 -0.18
C VAL A 3 23.18 -51.33 0.00
N LEU A 4 23.91 -50.45 -0.69
CA LEU A 4 23.62 -49.01 -0.78
C LEU A 4 22.37 -48.79 -1.63
N SER A 5 21.30 -48.25 -1.03
CA SER A 5 20.15 -47.75 -1.78
C SER A 5 20.49 -46.35 -2.32
N ARG A 6 20.38 -46.19 -3.64
CA ARG A 6 20.62 -44.92 -4.35
C ARG A 6 19.44 -43.98 -4.14
N VAL A 7 19.70 -42.80 -3.59
CA VAL A 7 18.74 -41.68 -3.61
C VAL A 7 18.83 -41.00 -4.98
N THR A 8 17.78 -41.13 -5.77
CA THR A 8 17.60 -40.35 -7.01
C THR A 8 17.14 -38.95 -6.60
N VAL A 9 18.03 -37.97 -6.70
CA VAL A 9 17.66 -36.55 -6.57
C VAL A 9 17.03 -36.13 -7.91
N ALA A 10 15.71 -35.90 -7.92
CA ALA A 10 15.05 -35.25 -9.03
C ALA A 10 15.48 -33.78 -9.06
N ALA A 11 16.26 -33.39 -10.07
CA ALA A 11 16.52 -32.00 -10.36
C ALA A 11 15.21 -31.33 -10.78
N ILE A 12 14.66 -30.46 -9.92
CA ILE A 12 13.57 -29.56 -10.30
C ILE A 12 14.19 -28.49 -11.20
N THR A 13 14.03 -28.64 -12.51
CA THR A 13 14.31 -27.57 -13.47
C THR A 13 13.32 -26.44 -13.20
N ALA A 14 13.77 -25.39 -12.51
CA ALA A 14 13.03 -24.13 -12.42
C ALA A 14 13.03 -23.49 -13.81
N GLY A 15 12.02 -23.84 -14.62
CA GLY A 15 11.74 -23.11 -15.84
C GLY A 15 11.39 -21.67 -15.46
N LEU A 16 12.19 -20.72 -15.96
CA LEU A 16 11.87 -19.29 -15.92
C LEU A 16 10.61 -19.08 -16.76
N LEU A 17 9.43 -19.27 -16.17
CA LEU A 17 8.18 -18.82 -16.75
C LEU A 17 8.26 -17.30 -16.81
N ALA A 18 8.41 -16.76 -18.03
CA ALA A 18 8.15 -15.37 -18.30
C ALA A 18 6.67 -15.11 -17.96
N THR A 19 6.39 -14.70 -16.74
CA THR A 19 5.04 -14.34 -16.31
C THR A 19 4.70 -13.04 -17.04
N THR A 20 3.89 -13.16 -18.07
CA THR A 20 3.32 -11.98 -18.74
C THR A 20 2.43 -11.26 -17.73
N THR A 21 2.58 -9.94 -17.63
CA THR A 21 1.70 -9.14 -16.77
C THR A 21 0.31 -9.09 -17.41
N ALA A 22 -0.69 -9.69 -16.75
CA ALA A 22 -2.07 -9.70 -17.21
C ALA A 22 -2.86 -8.54 -16.60
N ALA A 23 -3.68 -7.86 -17.40
CA ALA A 23 -4.54 -6.78 -16.94
C ALA A 23 -5.95 -7.28 -16.64
N VAL A 24 -6.56 -6.80 -15.54
CA VAL A 24 -7.90 -7.22 -15.09
C VAL A 24 -8.89 -6.05 -15.03
N ALA A 25 -10.18 -6.33 -15.24
CA ALA A 25 -11.24 -5.34 -15.03
C ALA A 25 -11.58 -5.23 -13.53
N ALA A 26 -12.07 -4.06 -13.10
CA ALA A 26 -12.62 -3.93 -11.76
C ALA A 26 -14.09 -4.39 -11.71
N GLU A 27 -14.49 -4.93 -10.56
CA GLU A 27 -15.88 -5.35 -10.31
C GLU A 27 -16.72 -4.20 -9.74
N PRO A 28 -18.05 -4.19 -9.98
CA PRO A 28 -18.96 -3.24 -9.33
C PRO A 28 -19.15 -3.56 -7.84
N GLY A 29 -19.56 -2.54 -7.07
CA GLY A 29 -19.93 -2.72 -5.66
C GLY A 29 -21.25 -3.49 -5.49
N ALA A 30 -21.37 -4.24 -4.39
CA ALA A 30 -22.60 -4.95 -4.00
C ALA A 30 -23.53 -4.05 -3.15
N THR A 31 -24.70 -4.56 -2.76
CA THR A 31 -25.70 -3.83 -1.97
C THR A 31 -25.34 -3.72 -0.48
N ALA A 32 -25.88 -2.69 0.19
CA ALA A 32 -25.43 -2.21 1.51
C ALA A 32 -25.74 -3.14 2.70
N GLY A 33 -24.82 -3.18 3.67
CA GLY A 33 -24.98 -3.76 5.01
C GLY A 33 -24.05 -3.07 6.02
N ALA A 34 -24.12 -3.40 7.32
CA ALA A 34 -23.28 -2.80 8.38
C ALA A 34 -21.77 -3.06 8.17
N PRO A 35 -20.85 -2.18 8.65
CA PRO A 35 -19.45 -2.38 8.37
C PRO A 35 -18.89 -3.64 8.98
N ALA A 36 -18.16 -4.40 8.17
CA ALA A 36 -17.52 -5.63 8.60
C ALA A 36 -16.07 -5.68 8.13
N ALA A 37 -15.27 -6.34 8.96
CA ALA A 37 -13.90 -6.76 8.71
C ALA A 37 -13.77 -7.61 7.43
N PRO A 38 -12.56 -7.75 6.88
CA PRO A 38 -12.33 -8.64 5.75
C PRO A 38 -12.74 -10.07 6.10
N GLN A 39 -13.53 -10.71 5.23
CA GLN A 39 -13.69 -12.16 5.27
C GLN A 39 -12.52 -12.78 4.52
N SER A 40 -11.63 -13.43 5.27
CA SER A 40 -10.37 -13.94 4.74
C SER A 40 -10.58 -15.15 3.83
N ASP A 41 -10.73 -14.93 2.52
CA ASP A 41 -10.33 -15.94 1.54
C ASP A 41 -8.82 -15.76 1.31
N ARG A 42 -8.03 -16.32 2.24
CA ARG A 42 -6.56 -16.34 2.15
C ARG A 42 -6.18 -17.20 0.94
N VAL A 43 -5.99 -16.59 -0.22
CA VAL A 43 -5.39 -17.28 -1.36
C VAL A 43 -3.90 -17.40 -1.09
N SER A 44 -3.36 -18.61 -1.18
CA SER A 44 -1.95 -18.87 -0.94
C SER A 44 -1.07 -18.15 -1.96
N ALA A 45 -0.13 -17.34 -1.47
CA ALA A 45 0.96 -16.79 -2.26
C ALA A 45 1.92 -17.93 -2.64
N ALA A 46 1.51 -18.76 -3.60
CA ALA A 46 2.39 -19.76 -4.16
C ALA A 46 3.43 -19.06 -5.05
N ALA A 47 4.71 -19.25 -4.70
CA ALA A 47 5.93 -18.89 -5.42
C ALA A 47 6.50 -17.46 -5.23
N VAL A 48 7.17 -17.22 -4.09
CA VAL A 48 8.29 -16.27 -4.03
C VAL A 48 9.38 -16.83 -3.10
N SER A 49 10.55 -17.16 -3.65
CA SER A 49 11.67 -17.79 -2.93
C SER A 49 12.43 -16.81 -2.03
N ALA A 50 12.68 -17.21 -0.78
CA ALA A 50 13.25 -16.37 0.28
C ALA A 50 14.78 -16.49 0.41
N THR A 51 15.45 -15.35 0.60
CA THR A 51 16.64 -15.17 1.48
C THR A 51 16.62 -13.73 2.03
N ALA A 52 16.87 -13.54 3.32
CA ALA A 52 16.51 -12.35 4.09
C ALA A 52 17.33 -11.06 3.80
N ALA A 53 16.62 -9.93 3.67
CA ALA A 53 16.99 -8.54 4.03
C ALA A 53 15.74 -7.64 3.83
N SER A 54 15.60 -6.57 4.63
CA SER A 54 14.50 -5.59 4.60
C SER A 54 14.14 -5.15 3.19
N GLY A 55 12.88 -5.34 2.78
CA GLY A 55 12.35 -4.89 1.51
C GLY A 55 10.87 -4.55 1.64
N ALA A 56 10.29 -3.98 0.58
CA ALA A 56 8.89 -3.60 0.59
C ALA A 56 7.99 -4.82 0.79
N ALA A 57 6.99 -4.64 1.65
CA ALA A 57 6.00 -5.64 1.97
C ALA A 57 5.10 -5.97 0.77
N LEU A 58 4.80 -7.26 0.57
CA LEU A 58 3.64 -7.66 -0.22
C LEU A 58 2.38 -7.15 0.49
N ASN A 59 1.52 -6.40 -0.21
CA ASN A 59 0.16 -6.11 0.25
C ASN A 59 -0.83 -6.26 -0.90
N ASN A 60 -2.09 -6.50 -0.55
CA ASN A 60 -3.17 -6.45 -1.51
C ASN A 60 -3.38 -5.00 -1.97
N LEU A 61 -3.92 -4.84 -3.18
CA LEU A 61 -4.50 -3.57 -3.61
C LEU A 61 -5.99 -3.58 -3.28
N TYR A 62 -6.46 -2.61 -2.51
CA TYR A 62 -7.88 -2.46 -2.22
C TYR A 62 -8.48 -1.26 -2.94
N GLY A 63 -9.73 -1.41 -3.35
CA GLY A 63 -10.57 -0.33 -3.82
C GLY A 63 -11.82 -0.23 -2.97
N TRP A 64 -12.26 1.00 -2.66
CA TRP A 64 -13.54 1.20 -1.97
C TRP A 64 -14.53 2.01 -2.82
N HIS A 65 -15.80 1.66 -2.71
CA HIS A 65 -16.90 2.33 -3.38
C HIS A 65 -17.61 3.34 -2.46
N THR A 66 -18.41 4.24 -3.05
CA THR A 66 -19.24 5.20 -2.30
C THR A 66 -20.32 4.52 -1.45
N ASN A 67 -20.79 3.34 -1.86
CA ASN A 67 -21.76 2.52 -1.12
C ASN A 67 -21.12 1.78 0.08
N GLY A 68 -19.82 1.97 0.36
CA GLY A 68 -19.12 1.40 1.50
C GLY A 68 -18.53 0.02 1.27
N ASP A 69 -18.54 -0.48 0.04
CA ASP A 69 -17.96 -1.77 -0.31
C ASP A 69 -16.46 -1.67 -0.53
N ILE A 70 -15.72 -2.65 0.00
CA ILE A 70 -14.29 -2.81 -0.23
C ILE A 70 -14.06 -4.10 -1.04
N ILE A 71 -13.31 -3.97 -2.13
CA ILE A 71 -12.90 -5.06 -3.01
C ILE A 71 -11.37 -5.14 -2.96
N GLY A 72 -10.83 -6.34 -2.75
CA GLY A 72 -9.40 -6.59 -2.69
C GLY A 72 -8.89 -7.33 -3.91
N TYR A 73 -7.66 -7.02 -4.30
CA TYR A 73 -6.92 -7.66 -5.37
C TYR A 73 -5.56 -8.11 -4.85
N THR A 74 -5.26 -9.38 -5.05
CA THR A 74 -4.05 -10.02 -4.56
C THR A 74 -2.99 -10.08 -5.66
N PRO A 75 -1.72 -9.77 -5.38
CA PRO A 75 -0.61 -10.02 -6.30
C PRO A 75 -0.52 -11.50 -6.68
N VAL A 76 -0.34 -11.78 -7.97
CA VAL A 76 -0.15 -13.15 -8.50
C VAL A 76 1.15 -13.30 -9.30
N GLY A 77 2.11 -12.40 -9.03
CA GLY A 77 3.45 -12.41 -9.62
C GLY A 77 3.59 -11.56 -10.89
N GLY A 78 4.81 -11.07 -11.13
CA GLY A 78 5.15 -10.25 -12.32
C GLY A 78 4.43 -8.91 -12.38
N GLY A 79 3.79 -8.48 -11.28
CA GLY A 79 2.96 -7.27 -11.19
C GLY A 79 1.49 -7.47 -11.58
N SER A 80 1.07 -8.70 -11.87
CA SER A 80 -0.34 -9.03 -12.11
C SER A 80 -1.11 -9.08 -10.79
N ILE A 81 -2.39 -8.74 -10.83
CA ILE A 81 -3.29 -8.81 -9.69
C ILE A 81 -4.54 -9.64 -10.03
N GLN A 82 -5.08 -10.34 -9.05
CA GLN A 82 -6.30 -11.14 -9.17
C GLN A 82 -7.30 -10.73 -8.08
N ARG A 83 -8.60 -10.70 -8.41
CA ARG A 83 -9.63 -10.42 -7.41
C ARG A 83 -9.61 -11.47 -6.30
N ILE A 84 -9.62 -11.02 -5.05
CA ILE A 84 -9.81 -11.90 -3.89
C ILE A 84 -11.27 -12.37 -3.90
N ALA A 85 -11.50 -13.66 -3.71
CA ALA A 85 -12.84 -14.22 -3.59
C ALA A 85 -13.57 -13.64 -2.36
N GLY A 86 -14.90 -13.74 -2.37
CA GLY A 86 -15.72 -13.22 -1.27
C GLY A 86 -15.73 -11.68 -1.18
N ARG A 87 -16.12 -11.19 0.00
CA ARG A 87 -16.35 -9.77 0.29
C ARG A 87 -15.33 -9.28 1.32
N GLN A 88 -14.55 -8.27 0.94
CA GLN A 88 -13.41 -7.79 1.74
C GLN A 88 -13.80 -6.69 2.75
N GLY A 89 -15.01 -6.15 2.65
CA GLY A 89 -15.59 -5.27 3.67
C GLY A 89 -16.89 -4.63 3.19
N TRP A 90 -17.87 -4.43 4.08
CA TRP A 90 -19.10 -3.66 3.81
C TRP A 90 -19.15 -2.37 4.58
N GLY A 91 -20.17 -1.56 4.31
CA GLY A 91 -20.79 -0.74 5.35
C GLY A 91 -19.94 0.43 5.79
N TRP A 92 -18.86 0.65 5.06
CA TRP A 92 -18.01 1.82 5.18
C TRP A 92 -18.62 3.04 4.49
N VAL A 93 -19.95 3.13 4.47
CA VAL A 93 -20.68 4.30 3.97
C VAL A 93 -20.27 5.51 4.81
N GLY A 94 -19.98 6.62 4.14
CA GLY A 94 -19.54 7.85 4.81
C GLY A 94 -18.05 7.87 5.20
N TYR A 95 -17.26 6.83 4.89
CA TYR A 95 -15.81 6.89 5.05
C TYR A 95 -15.13 7.67 3.92
N LYS A 96 -14.09 8.42 4.24
CA LYS A 96 -13.42 9.35 3.32
C LYS A 96 -11.95 9.02 3.06
N ASN A 97 -11.34 8.15 3.86
CA ASN A 97 -9.95 7.76 3.71
C ASN A 97 -9.74 6.36 4.30
N PHE A 98 -8.88 5.58 3.64
CA PHE A 98 -8.38 4.28 4.09
C PHE A 98 -6.88 4.21 3.86
N THR A 99 -6.19 3.46 4.71
CA THR A 99 -4.80 3.09 4.48
C THR A 99 -4.46 1.80 5.22
N GLN A 100 -3.79 0.87 4.53
CA GLN A 100 -3.30 -0.36 5.11
C GLN A 100 -2.13 -0.09 6.06
N ALA A 101 -2.05 -0.80 7.18
CA ALA A 101 -0.93 -0.69 8.13
C ALA A 101 -0.59 -2.07 8.70
N ASP A 102 0.71 -2.30 8.91
CA ASP A 102 1.23 -3.33 9.82
C ASP A 102 1.29 -2.73 11.23
N THR A 103 0.39 -3.15 12.12
CA THR A 103 0.25 -2.49 13.41
C THR A 103 0.98 -3.14 14.57
N ASP A 104 1.51 -4.35 14.40
CA ASP A 104 2.28 -5.06 15.42
C ASP A 104 3.78 -5.11 15.10
N GLY A 105 4.16 -4.82 13.85
CA GLY A 105 5.55 -4.79 13.39
C GLY A 105 6.24 -6.15 13.49
N GLN A 106 5.47 -7.23 13.61
CA GLN A 106 6.04 -8.57 13.64
C GLN A 106 6.47 -8.97 12.24
N PRO A 107 7.66 -9.58 12.09
CA PRO A 107 7.97 -10.25 10.85
C PRO A 107 6.98 -11.41 10.66
N GLU A 108 6.04 -11.23 9.74
CA GLU A 108 5.14 -12.31 9.29
C GLU A 108 6.00 -13.50 8.84
N SER A 109 5.64 -14.72 9.23
CA SER A 109 6.34 -15.93 8.79
C SER A 109 6.45 -15.94 7.27
N GLU A 110 7.62 -16.29 6.74
CA GLU A 110 8.06 -16.17 5.34
C GLU A 110 6.94 -16.19 4.28
N GLY A 111 6.80 -15.08 3.52
CA GLY A 111 6.06 -15.03 2.26
C GLY A 111 4.62 -14.50 2.30
N TRP A 112 4.19 -13.87 3.41
CA TRP A 112 2.81 -13.39 3.56
C TRP A 112 2.68 -11.87 3.73
N TYR A 113 1.48 -11.38 3.42
CA TYR A 113 1.10 -9.96 3.41
C TYR A 113 1.36 -9.29 4.76
N HIS A 114 1.93 -8.08 4.77
CA HIS A 114 2.36 -7.44 6.03
C HIS A 114 1.31 -6.56 6.70
N ALA A 115 0.32 -6.04 5.97
CA ALA A 115 -0.74 -5.28 6.62
C ALA A 115 -1.72 -6.23 7.33
N ASP A 116 -1.75 -6.18 8.66
CA ASP A 116 -2.68 -6.91 9.51
C ASP A 116 -4.07 -6.24 9.60
N GLY A 117 -4.19 -5.02 9.07
CA GLY A 117 -5.45 -4.30 8.95
C GLY A 117 -5.35 -2.96 8.23
N TRP A 118 -6.36 -2.12 8.41
CA TRP A 118 -6.38 -0.76 7.88
C TRP A 118 -6.96 0.26 8.87
N TYR A 119 -6.42 1.46 8.75
CA TYR A 119 -6.99 2.66 9.33
C TYR A 119 -8.04 3.25 8.39
N ALA A 120 -9.15 3.72 8.95
CA ALA A 120 -10.23 4.32 8.18
C ALA A 120 -10.78 5.58 8.88
N VAL A 121 -10.94 6.67 8.14
CA VAL A 121 -11.50 7.93 8.68
C VAL A 121 -12.90 8.14 8.13
N ASN A 122 -13.88 8.31 9.03
CA ASN A 122 -15.25 8.60 8.64
C ASN A 122 -15.52 10.10 8.42
N SER A 123 -16.68 10.43 7.86
CA SER A 123 -17.13 11.81 7.61
C SER A 123 -17.34 12.61 8.90
N ALA A 124 -17.62 11.95 10.02
CA ALA A 124 -17.69 12.56 11.34
C ALA A 124 -16.30 12.88 11.93
N GLY A 125 -15.21 12.52 11.26
CA GLY A 125 -13.84 12.80 11.70
C GLY A 125 -13.37 11.89 12.81
N ARG A 126 -13.88 10.66 12.87
CA ARG A 126 -13.39 9.61 13.76
C ARG A 126 -12.45 8.67 13.01
N LEU A 127 -11.33 8.33 13.65
CA LEU A 127 -10.43 7.29 13.17
C LEU A 127 -10.89 5.94 13.70
N HIS A 128 -10.90 4.95 12.82
CA HIS A 128 -11.11 3.56 13.17
C HIS A 128 -9.95 2.72 12.70
N TYR A 129 -9.75 1.59 13.37
CA TYR A 129 -8.91 0.51 12.90
C TYR A 129 -9.75 -0.75 12.71
N ALA A 130 -9.54 -1.44 11.61
CA ALA A 130 -10.16 -2.72 11.32
C ALA A 130 -9.12 -3.75 10.91
N SER A 131 -9.22 -4.93 11.51
CA SER A 131 -8.49 -6.14 11.20
C SER A 131 -9.48 -7.31 11.26
N ASN A 132 -9.02 -8.53 11.51
CA ASN A 132 -9.90 -9.68 11.78
C ASN A 132 -10.58 -9.52 13.17
N GLY A 133 -11.73 -8.85 13.20
CA GLY A 133 -12.51 -8.67 14.42
C GLY A 133 -13.38 -7.42 14.44
N PRO A 134 -13.88 -7.01 15.61
CA PRO A 134 -14.65 -5.79 15.75
C PRO A 134 -13.85 -4.56 15.34
N VAL A 135 -14.48 -3.64 14.59
CA VAL A 135 -13.89 -2.34 14.25
C VAL A 135 -13.66 -1.55 15.55
N ARG A 136 -12.42 -1.10 15.75
CA ARG A 136 -12.03 -0.30 16.91
C ARG A 136 -12.13 1.18 16.59
N ASP A 137 -12.86 1.91 17.41
CA ASP A 137 -12.89 3.37 17.36
C ASP A 137 -11.72 3.95 18.15
N LEU A 138 -10.86 4.72 17.48
CA LEU A 138 -9.65 5.30 18.04
C LEU A 138 -9.82 6.79 18.37
N GLY A 139 -11.03 7.33 18.23
CA GLY A 139 -11.38 8.68 18.66
C GLY A 139 -11.53 9.72 17.54
N GLY A 140 -11.94 10.92 17.94
CA GLY A 140 -12.29 12.04 17.05
C GLY A 140 -11.12 12.97 16.69
N GLY A 141 -11.44 14.05 15.96
CA GLY A 141 -10.47 15.10 15.57
C GLY A 141 -9.84 14.92 14.18
N TRP A 142 -10.12 13.80 13.52
CA TRP A 142 -9.56 13.48 12.19
C TRP A 142 -10.22 14.24 11.04
N ASN A 143 -11.20 15.10 11.33
CA ASN A 143 -11.68 16.11 10.39
C ASN A 143 -10.67 17.25 10.14
N ALA A 144 -9.65 17.39 10.99
CA ALA A 144 -8.53 18.29 10.71
C ALA A 144 -7.73 17.87 9.47
N TYR A 145 -7.79 16.60 9.07
CA TYR A 145 -6.96 16.01 8.03
C TYR A 145 -7.70 15.80 6.69
N ASN A 146 -7.03 16.15 5.60
CA ASN A 146 -7.50 15.98 4.23
C ASN A 146 -6.76 14.87 3.46
N LYS A 147 -5.69 14.32 4.05
CA LYS A 147 -4.98 13.14 3.55
C LYS A 147 -4.43 12.38 4.76
N VAL A 148 -4.67 11.09 4.80
CA VAL A 148 -4.11 10.16 5.79
C VAL A 148 -3.58 8.97 5.01
N ILE A 149 -2.35 8.55 5.31
CA ILE A 149 -1.70 7.37 4.74
C ILE A 149 -0.80 6.73 5.79
N SER A 150 -0.54 5.44 5.66
CA SER A 150 0.62 4.78 6.23
C SER A 150 1.63 4.60 5.11
N ALA A 151 2.86 5.08 5.32
CA ALA A 151 3.95 4.90 4.38
C ALA A 151 4.87 3.73 4.76
N GLY A 152 4.52 2.98 5.80
CA GLY A 152 5.42 2.06 6.47
C GLY A 152 5.94 2.62 7.80
N ASN A 153 6.92 1.93 8.39
CA ASN A 153 7.73 2.46 9.48
C ASN A 153 8.64 3.60 9.00
N THR A 154 8.24 4.85 9.27
CA THR A 154 9.00 6.05 8.90
C THR A 154 9.74 6.67 10.09
N GLY A 155 9.37 6.27 11.31
CA GLY A 155 9.87 6.78 12.58
C GLY A 155 10.96 5.96 13.25
N GLY A 156 11.31 4.79 12.69
CA GLY A 156 12.34 3.88 13.20
C GLY A 156 11.84 2.85 14.21
N GLY A 157 10.51 2.71 14.38
CA GLY A 157 9.88 1.67 15.18
C GLY A 157 9.90 0.31 14.47
N ALA A 158 9.12 -0.67 14.93
CA ALA A 158 8.79 -1.85 14.15
C ALA A 158 7.44 -1.70 13.41
N PRO A 159 6.37 -1.20 14.06
CA PRO A 159 5.08 -1.01 13.41
C PRO A 159 5.10 0.11 12.36
N ASP A 160 4.13 0.07 11.46
CA ASP A 160 3.83 1.14 10.54
C ASP A 160 3.36 2.41 11.27
N ASP A 161 3.75 3.55 10.71
CA ASP A 161 3.34 4.86 11.18
C ASP A 161 2.26 5.47 10.28
N VAL A 162 1.54 6.46 10.80
CA VAL A 162 0.55 7.22 10.05
C VAL A 162 1.01 8.66 9.80
N LEU A 163 0.92 9.08 8.54
CA LEU A 163 1.14 10.45 8.11
C LEU A 163 -0.20 11.10 7.80
N ALA A 164 -0.43 12.28 8.35
CA ALA A 164 -1.69 13.01 8.19
C ALA A 164 -1.43 14.46 7.78
N ARG A 165 -1.95 14.88 6.63
CA ARG A 165 -1.87 16.27 6.18
C ARG A 165 -3.14 17.01 6.59
N ASP A 166 -2.97 18.11 7.31
CA ASP A 166 -4.09 18.94 7.74
C ASP A 166 -4.59 19.90 6.66
N GLY A 167 -5.73 20.55 6.94
CA GLY A 167 -6.35 21.56 6.07
C GLY A 167 -5.44 22.75 5.73
N SER A 168 -4.48 23.07 6.59
CA SER A 168 -3.52 24.16 6.37
C SER A 168 -2.28 23.73 5.57
N GLY A 169 -2.14 22.43 5.29
CA GLY A 169 -1.00 21.88 4.58
C GLY A 169 0.20 21.58 5.48
N VAL A 170 0.00 21.41 6.79
CA VAL A 170 1.00 20.82 7.68
C VAL A 170 0.91 19.30 7.60
N LEU A 171 2.04 18.64 7.43
CA LEU A 171 2.14 17.19 7.58
C LEU A 171 2.49 16.85 9.03
N TRP A 172 1.73 15.92 9.58
CA TRP A 172 1.86 15.39 10.92
C TRP A 172 2.23 13.91 10.86
N HIS A 173 3.00 13.47 11.84
CA HIS A 173 3.45 12.10 12.02
C HIS A 173 2.83 11.52 13.29
N TYR A 174 2.27 10.33 13.18
CA TYR A 174 1.70 9.54 14.27
C TYR A 174 2.43 8.20 14.31
N LEU A 175 3.17 7.96 15.39
CA LEU A 175 3.88 6.68 15.54
C LEU A 175 2.92 5.56 15.94
N GLY A 176 3.14 4.37 15.39
CA GLY A 176 2.44 3.15 15.79
C GLY A 176 2.92 2.61 17.15
N ASN A 177 1.99 2.17 17.99
CA ASN A 177 2.30 1.62 19.33
C ASN A 177 2.36 0.07 19.40
N GLY A 178 2.33 -0.64 18.27
CA GLY A 178 2.36 -2.11 18.27
C GLY A 178 1.01 -2.78 18.57
N ASN A 179 -0.07 -2.01 18.64
CA ASN A 179 -1.42 -2.50 18.99
C ASN A 179 -2.53 -1.73 18.26
N ALA A 180 -2.20 -1.22 17.07
CA ALA A 180 -2.98 -0.30 16.25
C ALA A 180 -3.36 1.06 16.88
N SER A 181 -3.04 1.33 18.15
CA SER A 181 -3.13 2.70 18.67
C SER A 181 -1.97 3.55 18.15
N LEU A 182 -2.21 4.86 18.10
CA LEU A 182 -1.24 5.84 17.64
C LEU A 182 -0.81 6.73 18.80
N THR A 183 0.43 7.20 18.75
CA THR A 183 0.95 8.22 19.67
C THR A 183 0.28 9.59 19.46
N GLN A 184 0.67 10.57 20.28
CA GLN A 184 0.45 11.97 19.93
C GLN A 184 1.10 12.33 18.59
N ARG A 185 0.61 13.38 17.94
CA ARG A 185 1.17 13.83 16.66
C ARG A 185 2.46 14.64 16.81
N TYR A 186 3.42 14.39 15.93
CA TYR A 186 4.63 15.19 15.75
C TYR A 186 4.54 16.00 14.45
N ARG A 187 4.93 17.28 14.50
CA ARG A 187 4.91 18.13 13.31
C ARG A 187 6.12 17.83 12.43
N ILE A 188 5.88 17.46 11.16
CA ILE A 188 6.96 17.33 10.16
C ILE A 188 7.24 18.70 9.53
N GLY A 189 6.21 19.40 9.06
CA GLY A 189 6.38 20.72 8.45
C GLY A 189 5.19 21.21 7.63
N THR A 190 5.25 22.46 7.19
CA THR A 190 4.25 23.14 6.32
C THR A 190 4.53 22.92 4.82
N GLY A 191 3.63 23.41 3.97
CA GLY A 191 3.83 23.44 2.51
C GLY A 191 3.39 22.18 1.77
N TRP A 192 2.84 21.19 2.48
CA TRP A 192 2.38 19.94 1.87
C TRP A 192 1.09 20.10 1.06
N ASN A 193 0.44 21.27 1.13
CA ASN A 193 -0.64 21.66 0.22
C ASN A 193 -0.16 21.93 -1.22
N ALA A 194 1.16 21.97 -1.45
CA ALA A 194 1.74 21.94 -2.80
C ALA A 194 1.45 20.63 -3.55
N TYR A 195 1.18 19.54 -2.81
CA TYR A 195 0.95 18.21 -3.38
C TYR A 195 -0.52 17.88 -3.56
N THR A 196 -0.87 17.29 -4.70
CA THR A 196 -2.23 16.80 -4.99
C THR A 196 -2.38 15.32 -4.68
N GLN A 197 -1.28 14.57 -4.73
CA GLN A 197 -1.23 13.17 -4.32
C GLN A 197 0.00 12.94 -3.44
N ILE A 198 -0.17 12.09 -2.45
CA ILE A 198 0.87 11.63 -1.53
C ILE A 198 0.65 10.13 -1.40
N ALA A 199 1.68 9.33 -1.66
CA ALA A 199 1.62 7.87 -1.63
C ALA A 199 2.97 7.33 -1.16
N GLY A 200 2.95 6.19 -0.49
CA GLY A 200 4.13 5.48 -0.02
C GLY A 200 3.66 4.24 0.74
N LYS A 201 4.48 3.19 0.71
CA LYS A 201 4.35 1.97 1.51
C LYS A 201 5.63 1.17 1.30
N GLY A 202 6.60 1.33 2.19
CA GLY A 202 7.88 0.63 2.11
C GLY A 202 8.97 1.39 1.35
N ASP A 203 10.05 0.68 1.04
CA ASP A 203 11.32 1.24 0.55
C ASP A 203 11.36 1.31 -0.98
N VAL A 204 11.36 2.55 -1.50
CA VAL A 204 11.40 2.85 -2.94
C VAL A 204 12.86 2.91 -3.42
N THR A 205 13.80 3.23 -2.54
CA THR A 205 15.20 3.50 -2.87
C THR A 205 16.16 2.35 -2.59
N GLY A 206 15.71 1.29 -1.95
CA GLY A 206 16.52 0.13 -1.58
C GLY A 206 17.49 0.40 -0.42
N ASP A 207 17.28 1.45 0.38
CA ASP A 207 18.15 1.81 1.50
C ASP A 207 17.68 1.26 2.87
N GLY A 208 16.64 0.42 2.85
CA GLY A 208 16.05 -0.22 4.01
C GLY A 208 15.06 0.65 4.78
N ARG A 209 14.67 1.82 4.25
CA ARG A 209 13.78 2.77 4.96
C ARG A 209 12.54 3.06 4.13
N ALA A 210 11.42 3.25 4.83
CA ALA A 210 10.19 3.65 4.17
C ALA A 210 10.31 5.02 3.51
N ASP A 211 9.97 5.07 2.23
CA ASP A 211 10.03 6.27 1.40
C ASP A 211 8.63 6.79 1.07
N LEU A 212 8.58 8.03 0.59
CA LEU A 212 7.34 8.67 0.16
C LEU A 212 7.50 9.26 -1.25
N VAL A 213 6.46 9.15 -2.06
CA VAL A 213 6.33 9.92 -3.30
C VAL A 213 5.15 10.90 -3.22
N ALA A 214 5.35 12.09 -3.78
CA ALA A 214 4.35 13.13 -3.78
C ALA A 214 4.29 13.83 -5.14
N ARG A 215 3.08 13.98 -5.68
CA ARG A 215 2.84 14.67 -6.94
C ARG A 215 2.40 16.09 -6.67
N ASP A 216 3.10 17.08 -7.22
CA ASP A 216 2.70 18.48 -7.10
C ASP A 216 1.57 18.85 -8.08
N ARG A 217 1.13 20.12 -8.03
CA ARG A 217 0.07 20.63 -8.91
C ARG A 217 0.48 20.74 -10.38
N SER A 218 1.77 20.84 -10.67
CA SER A 218 2.30 20.89 -12.04
C SER A 218 2.45 19.49 -12.66
N GLY A 219 2.21 18.42 -11.90
CA GLY A 219 2.36 17.05 -12.36
C GLY A 219 3.79 16.54 -12.27
N VAL A 220 4.67 17.21 -11.51
CA VAL A 220 5.99 16.67 -11.16
C VAL A 220 5.83 15.67 -10.02
N LEU A 221 6.47 14.51 -10.14
CA LEU A 221 6.57 13.53 -9.07
C LEU A 221 7.88 13.73 -8.33
N TRP A 222 7.78 13.81 -7.02
CA TRP A 222 8.88 14.02 -6.09
C TRP A 222 9.05 12.80 -5.22
N LEU A 223 10.29 12.40 -4.99
CA LEU A 223 10.68 11.38 -4.01
C LEU A 223 11.15 12.07 -2.72
N TYR A 224 10.74 11.52 -1.59
CA TYR A 224 11.12 11.90 -0.24
C TYR A 224 11.74 10.67 0.43
N LYS A 225 13.07 10.68 0.56
CA LYS A 225 13.81 9.56 1.14
C LYS A 225 13.60 9.46 2.65
N GLY A 226 13.31 8.28 3.14
CA GLY A 226 13.18 7.97 4.56
C GLY A 226 14.48 8.20 5.34
N THR A 227 14.37 8.70 6.56
CA THR A 227 15.52 8.87 7.47
C THR A 227 15.50 7.89 8.64
N GLY A 228 14.33 7.29 8.92
CA GLY A 228 14.10 6.50 10.15
C GLY A 228 14.08 7.33 11.43
N ASN A 229 14.04 8.67 11.33
CA ASN A 229 13.94 9.57 12.48
C ASN A 229 12.53 10.15 12.54
N TYR A 230 11.73 9.77 13.55
CA TYR A 230 10.36 10.24 13.69
C TYR A 230 10.16 11.76 13.71
N ARG A 231 11.18 12.54 14.11
CA ARG A 231 11.12 14.02 14.14
C ARG A 231 11.42 14.65 12.78
N ALA A 232 12.12 13.93 11.92
CA ALA A 232 12.49 14.36 10.58
C ALA A 232 12.45 13.17 9.62
N PRO A 233 11.27 12.54 9.41
CA PRO A 233 11.16 11.21 8.79
C PRO A 233 11.61 11.20 7.33
N PHE A 234 11.71 12.36 6.68
CA PHE A 234 12.10 12.50 5.29
C PHE A 234 13.24 13.49 5.08
N SER A 235 14.12 13.16 4.13
CA SER A 235 15.14 14.05 3.59
C SER A 235 14.54 15.09 2.64
N GLY A 236 15.38 15.99 2.12
CA GLY A 236 15.01 16.87 1.02
C GLY A 236 14.50 16.10 -0.20
N ARG A 237 13.50 16.67 -0.89
CA ARG A 237 12.87 16.03 -2.05
C ARG A 237 13.76 16.01 -3.29
N SER A 238 13.70 14.95 -4.09
CA SER A 238 14.28 14.88 -5.43
C SER A 238 13.21 14.74 -6.50
N ARG A 239 13.41 15.34 -7.67
CA ARG A 239 12.48 15.20 -8.81
C ARG A 239 12.74 13.86 -9.49
N ILE A 240 11.69 13.05 -9.63
CA ILE A 240 11.77 11.70 -10.23
C ILE A 240 10.88 11.53 -11.47
N GLY A 241 10.15 12.57 -11.88
CA GLY A 241 9.41 12.57 -13.15
C GLY A 241 8.51 13.77 -13.34
N SER A 242 7.87 13.85 -14.51
CA SER A 242 6.86 14.86 -14.87
C SER A 242 5.73 14.25 -15.69
N GLY A 243 4.62 14.99 -15.88
CA GLY A 243 3.45 14.51 -16.61
C GLY A 243 2.51 13.61 -15.81
N TRP A 244 2.72 13.51 -14.48
CA TRP A 244 1.93 12.65 -13.60
C TRP A 244 0.51 13.18 -13.35
N ASN A 245 0.17 14.37 -13.86
CA ASN A 245 -1.19 14.92 -13.87
C ASN A 245 -2.13 14.15 -14.82
N MET A 246 -1.60 13.30 -15.70
CA MET A 246 -2.41 12.37 -16.51
C MET A 246 -3.18 11.34 -15.66
N TYR A 247 -2.80 11.17 -14.39
CA TYR A 247 -3.42 10.25 -13.45
C TYR A 247 -4.36 10.98 -12.48
N ASN A 248 -5.47 10.36 -12.09
CA ASN A 248 -6.34 10.93 -11.05
C ASN A 248 -5.96 10.41 -9.65
N THR A 249 -5.32 9.24 -9.56
CA THR A 249 -5.00 8.54 -8.30
C THR A 249 -3.62 7.94 -8.38
N LEU A 250 -2.86 8.06 -7.29
CA LEU A 250 -1.60 7.37 -7.06
C LEU A 250 -1.70 6.65 -5.71
N VAL A 251 -1.31 5.37 -5.68
CA VAL A 251 -1.28 4.53 -4.48
C VAL A 251 -0.05 3.62 -4.54
N SER A 252 0.61 3.41 -3.42
CA SER A 252 1.67 2.42 -3.29
C SER A 252 1.17 1.37 -2.30
N PRO A 253 0.88 0.14 -2.75
CA PRO A 253 0.54 -0.97 -1.87
C PRO A 253 1.79 -1.72 -1.39
N GLY A 254 3.01 -1.20 -1.60
CA GLY A 254 4.24 -1.95 -1.37
C GLY A 254 4.65 -2.74 -2.60
N ASP A 255 5.09 -3.98 -2.43
CA ASP A 255 5.59 -4.83 -3.51
C ASP A 255 4.44 -5.64 -4.14
N LEU A 256 4.05 -5.29 -5.37
CA LEU A 256 3.08 -6.06 -6.17
C LEU A 256 3.77 -7.07 -7.09
N THR A 257 5.09 -6.97 -7.27
CA THR A 257 5.82 -7.85 -8.18
C THR A 257 6.41 -9.08 -7.51
N GLY A 258 6.61 -9.04 -6.20
CA GLY A 258 7.33 -10.05 -5.43
C GLY A 258 8.86 -9.87 -5.47
N ASP A 259 9.37 -8.72 -5.92
CA ASP A 259 10.80 -8.45 -6.03
C ASP A 259 11.39 -7.70 -4.81
N ARG A 260 10.55 -7.45 -3.81
CA ARG A 260 10.80 -6.73 -2.55
C ARG A 260 11.11 -5.24 -2.70
N ARG A 261 10.68 -4.63 -3.80
CA ARG A 261 10.81 -3.19 -4.03
C ARG A 261 9.43 -2.55 -4.01
N ALA A 262 9.32 -1.36 -3.45
CA ALA A 262 8.03 -0.69 -3.38
C ALA A 262 7.59 -0.23 -4.78
N ASP A 263 6.41 -0.68 -5.20
CA ASP A 263 5.79 -0.34 -6.45
C ASP A 263 4.84 0.86 -6.32
N LEU A 264 4.53 1.47 -7.47
CA LEU A 264 3.52 2.51 -7.57
C LEU A 264 2.43 2.11 -8.55
N VAL A 265 1.18 2.21 -8.13
CA VAL A 265 0.00 2.05 -8.99
C VAL A 265 -0.62 3.40 -9.26
N ALA A 266 -0.90 3.66 -10.52
CA ALA A 266 -1.54 4.87 -10.99
C ALA A 266 -2.84 4.54 -11.73
N ARG A 267 -3.91 5.27 -11.42
CA ARG A 267 -5.18 5.21 -12.15
C ARG A 267 -5.32 6.42 -13.04
N ASP A 268 -5.59 6.20 -14.32
CA ASP A 268 -5.91 7.30 -15.24
C ASP A 268 -7.39 7.71 -15.18
N SER A 269 -7.74 8.80 -15.86
CA SER A 269 -9.11 9.31 -15.90
C SER A 269 -10.09 8.39 -16.63
N ALA A 270 -9.60 7.50 -17.50
CA ALA A 270 -10.40 6.50 -18.20
C ALA A 270 -10.70 5.27 -17.33
N GLY A 271 -10.03 5.13 -16.18
CA GLY A 271 -10.21 4.00 -15.27
C GLY A 271 -9.34 2.80 -15.61
N ALA A 272 -8.23 2.98 -16.34
CA ALA A 272 -7.20 1.95 -16.42
C ALA A 272 -6.21 2.08 -15.25
N LEU A 273 -5.66 0.94 -14.81
CA LEU A 273 -4.55 0.91 -13.85
C LEU A 273 -3.23 0.64 -14.55
N TRP A 274 -2.22 1.33 -14.06
CA TRP A 274 -0.85 1.26 -14.53
C TRP A 274 0.07 0.98 -13.35
N LEU A 275 0.86 -0.09 -13.47
CA LEU A 275 1.92 -0.44 -12.54
C LEU A 275 3.22 0.19 -12.98
N TYR A 276 3.87 0.88 -12.06
CA TYR A 276 5.25 1.34 -12.14
C TYR A 276 6.06 0.48 -11.18
N LYS A 277 6.81 -0.48 -11.74
CA LYS A 277 7.60 -1.42 -10.95
C LYS A 277 8.76 -0.69 -10.29
N GLY A 278 8.95 -0.89 -8.99
CA GLY A 278 10.09 -0.36 -8.24
C GLY A 278 11.40 -0.94 -8.76
N ASN A 279 12.46 -0.14 -8.75
CA ASN A 279 13.81 -0.63 -9.09
C ASN A 279 14.86 -0.31 -8.02
N GLY A 280 14.44 0.18 -6.84
CA GLY A 280 15.31 0.56 -5.72
C GLY A 280 16.42 1.53 -6.11
N SER A 281 16.08 2.51 -6.95
CA SER A 281 16.98 3.60 -7.33
C SER A 281 16.41 4.93 -6.86
N SER A 282 17.23 5.78 -6.27
CA SER A 282 16.79 7.13 -5.87
C SER A 282 16.68 8.12 -7.03
N SER A 283 17.30 7.83 -8.18
CA SER A 283 17.28 8.71 -9.36
C SER A 283 16.21 8.29 -10.38
N THR A 284 15.98 6.99 -10.49
CA THR A 284 15.09 6.39 -11.49
C THR A 284 14.18 5.33 -10.84
N PRO A 285 13.45 5.62 -9.76
CA PRO A 285 12.83 4.62 -8.88
C PRO A 285 11.86 3.63 -9.53
N TYR A 286 11.38 3.94 -10.74
CA TYR A 286 10.37 3.15 -11.42
C TYR A 286 10.76 2.78 -12.85
N THR A 287 10.37 1.58 -13.26
CA THR A 287 10.45 1.17 -14.67
C THR A 287 9.36 1.82 -15.52
N THR A 288 9.40 1.58 -16.83
CA THR A 288 8.27 1.88 -17.72
C THR A 288 6.99 1.24 -17.21
N ARG A 289 5.89 2.00 -17.26
CA ARG A 289 4.58 1.54 -16.79
C ARG A 289 4.07 0.34 -17.57
N THR A 290 3.41 -0.57 -16.87
CA THR A 290 2.67 -1.71 -17.44
C THR A 290 1.19 -1.55 -17.13
N LYS A 291 0.29 -1.79 -18.10
CA LYS A 291 -1.15 -1.78 -17.81
C LYS A 291 -1.51 -3.04 -17.03
N ILE A 292 -2.12 -2.87 -15.85
CA ILE A 292 -2.57 -3.97 -14.97
C ILE A 292 -4.08 -3.95 -14.74
N GLY A 293 -4.75 -2.86 -15.15
CA GLY A 293 -6.19 -2.74 -15.07
C GLY A 293 -6.76 -2.20 -16.38
N THR A 294 -7.76 -2.87 -16.94
CA THR A 294 -8.33 -2.51 -18.24
C THR A 294 -9.43 -1.46 -18.13
N SER A 295 -10.44 -1.68 -17.29
CA SER A 295 -11.62 -0.82 -17.14
C SER A 295 -12.29 -1.01 -15.77
N GLY A 296 -13.27 -0.16 -15.46
CA GLY A 296 -14.09 -0.25 -14.24
C GLY A 296 -13.44 0.32 -12.98
N TRP A 297 -12.13 0.55 -12.98
CA TRP A 297 -11.42 1.02 -11.79
C TRP A 297 -11.81 2.43 -11.35
N ASN A 298 -12.42 3.22 -12.23
CA ASN A 298 -13.06 4.50 -11.91
C ASN A 298 -14.36 4.35 -11.09
N GLY A 299 -14.93 3.14 -10.99
CA GLY A 299 -16.03 2.83 -10.09
C GLY A 299 -15.64 2.89 -8.61
N PHE A 300 -14.35 2.72 -8.29
CA PHE A 300 -13.85 2.94 -6.94
C PHE A 300 -13.73 4.44 -6.65
N ARG A 301 -14.21 4.85 -5.49
CA ARG A 301 -13.98 6.20 -4.95
C ARG A 301 -12.50 6.44 -4.68
N GLY A 302 -11.78 5.43 -4.20
CA GLY A 302 -10.34 5.47 -4.09
C GLY A 302 -9.72 4.09 -3.94
N LEU A 303 -8.39 4.08 -3.90
CA LEU A 303 -7.54 2.90 -3.79
C LEU A 303 -6.59 3.07 -2.59
N PHE A 304 -6.24 1.97 -1.93
CA PHE A 304 -5.35 1.95 -0.76
C PHE A 304 -4.67 0.59 -0.59
#